data_AF-A0A7K0VJH0-F1
#
_entry.id   AF-A0A7K0VJH0-F1
#
_cell.length_a   1.000
_cell.length_b   1.000
_cell.length_c   1.000
_cell.angle_alpha   90.00
_cell.angle_beta   90.00
_cell.angle_gamma   90.00
#
_symmetry.space_group_name_H-M   'P 1'
#
loop_
_entity.id
_entity.type
_entity.pdbx_description
1 polymer ?
#
loop_
_entity_poly.entity_id
_entity_poly.type
_entity_poly.pdbx_seq_one_letter_code
_entity_poly.pdbx_strand_id
1 'polypeptide(L)' 'MAEFELNLIGEQVIEGQNRAKAKSVYKGRLSKMNDGLRSTIQLLREMGRGIKQIAKEVGMVIGTVYFV' A
#
# COMPACT_ATOMS: atom_id res chain seq x y z
N MET A 1 -16.54 30.23 19.82
CA MET A 1 -15.30 30.79 19.24
C MET A 1 -14.27 29.69 18.99
N ALA A 2 -13.96 28.84 19.96
CA ALA A 2 -12.99 27.73 19.79
C ALA A 2 -13.33 26.75 18.64
N GLU A 3 -14.59 26.39 18.42
CA GLU A 3 -14.98 25.44 17.37
C GLU A 3 -14.76 25.97 15.95
N PHE A 4 -14.92 27.28 15.75
CA PHE A 4 -14.74 27.91 14.44
C PHE A 4 -13.28 27.87 13.99
N GLU A 5 -12.36 28.16 14.91
CA GLU A 5 -10.90 28.12 14.65
C GLU A 5 -10.42 26.69 14.37
N LEU A 6 -10.95 25.69 15.08
CA LEU A 6 -10.64 24.29 14.84
C LEU A 6 -11.11 23.82 13.46
N ASN A 7 -12.32 24.23 13.05
CA ASN A 7 -12.84 23.91 11.72
C ASN A 7 -12.00 24.55 10.61
N LEU A 8 -11.59 25.82 10.79
CA LEU A 8 -10.73 26.52 9.84
C LEU A 8 -9.37 25.82 9.65
N ILE A 9 -8.76 25.33 10.73
CA ILE A 9 -7.51 24.55 10.65
C ILE A 9 -7.74 23.24 9.88
N GLY A 10 -8.86 22.56 10.14
CA GLY A 10 -9.24 21.33 9.44
C GLY A 10 -9.37 21.52 7.93
N GLU A 11 -10.05 22.59 7.51
CA GLU A 11 -10.22 22.95 6.10
C GLU A 11 -8.86 23.18 5.41
N GLN A 12 -7.95 23.93 6.03
CA GLN A 12 -6.63 24.21 5.49
C GLN A 12 -5.76 22.94 5.34
N VAL A 13 -5.85 22.00 6.29
CA VAL A 13 -5.16 20.72 6.22
C VAL A 13 -5.68 19.88 5.05
N ILE A 14 -7.00 19.84 4.85
CA ILE A 14 -7.63 19.12 3.75
C ILE A 14 -7.21 19.71 2.40
N GLU A 15 -7.20 21.03 2.27
CA GLU A 15 -6.70 21.72 1.06
C GLU A 15 -5.23 21.40 0.77
N GLY A 16 -4.39 21.38 1.81
CA GLY A 16 -2.99 20.96 1.70
C GLY A 16 -2.84 19.53 1.20
N GLN A 17 -3.60 18.59 1.77
CA GLN A 17 -3.61 17.19 1.34
C GLN A 17 -4.11 17.04 -0.10
N ASN A 18 -5.16 17.77 -0.49
CA ASN A 18 -5.70 17.74 -1.85
C ASN A 18 -4.69 18.26 -2.88
N ARG A 19 -3.95 19.32 -2.55
CA ARG A 19 -2.83 19.80 -3.38
C ARG A 19 -1.73 18.75 -3.51
N ALA A 20 -1.39 18.03 -2.43
CA ALA A 20 -0.40 16.95 -2.48
C ALA A 20 -0.86 15.73 -3.29
N LYS A 21 -2.15 15.39 -3.24
CA LYS A 21 -2.79 14.36 -4.08
C LYS A 21 -2.75 14.73 -5.56
N ALA A 22 -3.10 15.99 -5.90
CA ALA A 22 -3.05 16.49 -7.26
C ALA A 22 -1.63 16.44 -7.86
N LYS A 23 -0.60 16.67 -7.04
CA LYS A 23 0.81 16.52 -7.43
C LYS A 23 1.31 15.07 -7.44
N SER A 24 0.45 14.09 -7.15
CA SER A 24 0.78 12.67 -6.99
C SER A 24 1.87 12.37 -5.94
N VAL A 25 2.11 13.30 -5.01
CA VAL A 25 3.07 13.13 -3.91
C VAL A 25 2.42 12.45 -2.70
N TYR A 26 1.09 12.55 -2.57
CA TYR A 26 0.34 11.88 -1.51
C TYR A 26 0.25 10.38 -1.76
N LYS A 27 1.30 9.65 -1.40
CA LYS A 27 1.28 8.21 -1.28
C LYS A 27 1.09 7.91 0.19
N GLY A 28 0.11 7.05 0.51
CA GLY A 28 -0.01 6.47 1.85
C GLY A 28 1.23 5.65 2.21
N ARG A 29 1.09 4.60 3.00
CA ARG A 29 2.25 3.74 3.31
C ARG A 29 2.92 3.25 2.03
N LEU A 30 4.22 3.53 1.88
CA LEU A 30 4.99 3.08 0.73
C LEU A 30 4.95 1.54 0.67
N SER A 31 4.55 1.00 -0.49
CA SER A 31 4.51 -0.45 -0.69
C SER A 31 5.93 -1.01 -0.76
N LYS A 32 6.18 -2.12 -0.06
CA LYS A 32 7.42 -2.91 -0.20
C LYS A 32 7.35 -3.93 -1.34
N MET A 33 6.20 -4.04 -2.01
CA MET A 33 6.02 -4.96 -3.12
C MET A 33 6.63 -4.36 -4.39
N ASN A 34 7.67 -5.00 -4.90
CA ASN A 34 8.28 -4.68 -6.19
C ASN A 34 7.72 -5.62 -7.28
N ASP A 35 7.95 -5.27 -8.55
CA ASP A 35 7.44 -6.05 -9.68
C ASP A 35 8.10 -7.42 -9.78
N GLY A 36 9.39 -7.52 -9.44
CA GLY A 36 10.12 -8.80 -9.39
C GLY A 36 9.52 -9.80 -8.39
N LEU A 37 9.06 -9.35 -7.23
CA LEU A 37 8.37 -10.19 -6.25
C LEU A 37 7.05 -10.71 -6.81
N ARG A 38 6.29 -9.89 -7.55
CA ARG A 38 5.03 -10.34 -8.17
C ARG A 38 5.31 -11.45 -9.18
N SER A 39 6.26 -11.24 -10.08
CA SER A 39 6.63 -12.24 -11.08
C SER A 39 7.14 -13.53 -10.43
N THR A 40 7.92 -13.41 -9.35
CA THR A 40 8.43 -14.57 -8.60
C THR A 40 7.28 -15.37 -7.96
N ILE A 41 6.32 -14.69 -7.33
CA ILE A 41 5.14 -15.34 -6.73
C ILE A 41 4.30 -16.05 -7.81
N GLN A 42 4.09 -15.40 -8.96
CA GLN A 42 3.36 -15.98 -10.10
C GLN A 42 4.06 -17.22 -10.65
N LEU A 43 5.37 -17.16 -10.87
CA LEU A 43 6.16 -18.29 -11.33
C LEU A 43 6.10 -19.47 -10.34
N LEU A 44 6.22 -19.20 -9.04
CA LEU A 44 6.13 -20.24 -8.00
C LEU A 44 4.74 -20.89 -7.97
N ARG A 45 3.66 -20.13 -8.22
CA ARG A 45 2.30 -20.65 -8.37
C ARG A 45 2.15 -21.53 -9.61
N GLU A 46 2.70 -21.10 -10.75
CA GLU A 46 2.68 -21.87 -12.00
C GLU A 46 3.43 -23.19 -11.87
N MET A 47 4.53 -23.20 -11.12
CA MET A 47 5.27 -24.42 -10.76
C MET A 47 4.54 -25.31 -9.74
N GLY A 48 3.31 -24.95 -9.32
CA GLY A 48 2.49 -25.74 -8.41
C GLY A 48 2.96 -25.71 -6.95
N ARG A 49 3.80 -24.76 -6.54
CA ARG A 49 4.22 -24.63 -5.13
C ARG A 49 3.04 -24.23 -4.25
N GLY A 50 2.98 -24.81 -3.05
CA GLY A 50 1.92 -24.49 -2.09
C GLY A 50 2.03 -23.06 -1.55
N ILE A 51 0.90 -22.38 -1.37
CA ILE A 51 0.85 -20.96 -0.96
C ILE A 51 1.58 -20.69 0.36
N LYS A 52 1.46 -21.60 1.35
CA LYS A 52 2.19 -21.49 2.63
C LYS A 52 3.70 -21.54 2.44
N GLN A 53 4.17 -22.35 1.49
CA GLN A 53 5.59 -22.48 1.18
C GLN A 53 6.11 -21.22 0.50
N ILE A 54 5.38 -20.72 -0.51
CA ILE A 54 5.71 -19.46 -1.20
C ILE A 54 5.80 -18.30 -0.21
N ALA A 55 4.82 -18.17 0.68
CA ALA A 55 4.81 -17.13 1.71
C ALA A 55 6.05 -17.17 2.61
N LYS A 56 6.49 -18.37 3.01
CA LYS A 56 7.69 -18.57 3.82
C LYS A 56 8.98 -18.26 3.05
N GLU A 57 9.07 -18.68 1.79
CA GLU A 57 10.24 -18.47 0.93
C GLU A 57 10.44 -16.99 0.58
N VAL A 58 9.36 -16.28 0.28
CA VAL A 58 9.38 -14.85 -0.09
C VAL A 58 9.37 -13.94 1.15
N GLY A 59 9.09 -14.49 2.34
CA GLY A 59 9.04 -13.74 3.59
C GLY A 59 7.83 -12.81 3.72
N MET A 60 6.69 -13.19 3.14
CA MET A 60 5.45 -12.41 3.16
C MET A 60 4.32 -13.11 3.90
N VAL A 61 3.35 -12.33 4.36
CA VAL A 61 2.12 -12.86 4.94
C VAL A 61 1.29 -13.53 3.85
N ILE A 62 0.64 -14.64 4.19
CA ILE A 62 -0.20 -15.45 3.29
C ILE A 62 -1.23 -14.60 2.54
N GLY A 63 -1.89 -13.66 3.21
CA GLY A 63 -2.89 -12.78 2.59
C GLY A 63 -2.32 -11.95 1.43
N THR A 64 -1.05 -11.54 1.53
CA THR A 64 -0.38 -10.83 0.44
C THR A 64 -0.12 -11.73 -0.76
N VAL A 65 0.22 -13.00 -0.52
CA VAL A 65 0.40 -13.98 -1.59
C VAL A 65 -0.92 -14.29 -2.30
N TYR A 66 -2.06 -14.22 -1.61
CA TYR A 66 -3.39 -14.34 -2.23
C TYR A 66 -3.79 -13.13 -3.07
N PHE A 67 -3.38 -11.94 -2.66
CA PHE A 67 -3.68 -10.69 -3.37
C PHE A 67 -2.88 -10.52 -4.66
N VAL A 68 -1.67 -11.10 -4.71
CA VAL A 68 -0.78 -11.14 -5.89
C VAL A 68 -1.22 -12.25 -6.84
#